data_AF-A0A1I7EX97-F1
#
_entry.id   AF-A0A1I7EX97-F1
#
_cell.length_a   1.000
_cell.length_b   1.000
_cell.length_c   1.000
_cell.angle_alpha   90.00
_cell.angle_beta   90.00
_cell.angle_gamma   90.00
#
_symmetry.space_group_name_H-M   'P 1'
#
loop_
_entity.id
_entity.type
_entity.pdbx_description
1 polymer ?
#
loop_
_entity_poly.entity_id
_entity_poly.type
_entity_poly.pdbx_seq_one_letter_code
_entity_poly.pdbx_strand_id
1 'polypeptide(L)'
;MNGYWRKSRELSKEEETMLQLRTERLLLRLGIPMNLNGFKYLCRCCVHTVLDPTILQRITKTVYPIVADEFNVTVGSVEIAIRRAIDAAWNEQAGIFRQRYTDLSLGHCWKKPKNTEFISVVAWRLRYELPGRTEYGDILPGMMAADTSRSYRQEL
;
A
#
# COMPACT_ATOMS: atom_id res chain seq x y z
N MET A 1 -9.72 15.00 25.34
CA MET A 1 -10.92 14.44 24.66
C MET A 1 -10.77 14.75 23.18
N ASN A 2 -10.57 13.84 22.23
CA ASN A 2 -11.02 12.45 22.02
C ASN A 2 -9.85 11.66 21.41
N GLY A 3 -9.53 10.42 21.81
CA GLY A 3 -10.47 9.33 22.04
C GLY A 3 -10.64 8.45 20.80
N TYR A 4 -9.56 8.15 20.05
CA TYR A 4 -9.53 7.10 19.03
C TYR A 4 -8.15 6.43 18.98
N TRP A 5 -7.77 5.80 20.09
CA TRP A 5 -6.74 4.75 20.09
C TRP A 5 -7.37 3.52 20.72
N ARG A 6 -8.18 2.78 19.96
CA ARG A 6 -8.46 1.39 20.32
C ARG A 6 -7.12 0.71 20.12
N LYS A 7 -6.40 0.38 21.20
CA LYS A 7 -5.11 -0.31 21.13
C LYS A 7 -5.30 -1.60 20.34
N SER A 8 -5.03 -1.54 19.03
CA SER A 8 -4.62 -2.70 18.26
C SER A 8 -3.50 -3.34 19.08
N ARG A 9 -3.63 -4.62 19.41
CA ARG A 9 -2.63 -5.43 20.11
C ARG A 9 -1.23 -4.94 19.72
N GLU A 10 -0.46 -4.46 20.70
CA GLU A 10 0.94 -4.07 20.47
C GLU A 10 1.66 -5.30 19.91
N LEU A 11 2.18 -5.18 18.68
CA LEU A 11 2.93 -6.27 18.08
C LEU A 11 4.21 -6.49 18.88
N SER A 12 4.60 -7.75 19.04
CA SER A 12 5.97 -8.02 19.48
C SER A 12 6.96 -7.48 18.45
N LYS A 13 8.19 -7.15 18.88
CA LYS A 13 9.26 -6.74 17.95
C LYS A 13 9.49 -7.77 16.84
N GLU A 14 9.31 -9.05 17.16
CA GLU A 14 9.43 -10.16 16.20
C GLU A 14 8.30 -10.14 15.18
N GLU A 15 7.05 -9.92 15.60
CA GLU A 15 5.89 -9.80 14.71
C GLU A 15 6.03 -8.58 13.77
N GLU A 16 6.49 -7.44 14.28
CA GLU A 16 6.74 -6.25 13.45
C GLU A 16 7.86 -6.51 12.44
N THR A 17 8.97 -7.12 12.87
CA THR A 17 10.09 -7.49 11.99
C THR A 17 9.61 -8.44 10.88
N MET A 18 8.82 -9.45 11.23
CA MET A 18 8.27 -10.40 10.25
C MET A 18 7.32 -9.73 9.27
N LEU A 19 6.47 -8.81 9.73
CA LEU A 19 5.59 -8.04 8.85
C LEU A 19 6.40 -7.13 7.91
N GLN A 20 7.45 -6.48 8.41
CA GLN A 20 8.34 -5.66 7.61
C GLN A 20 9.04 -6.50 6.52
N LEU A 21 9.61 -7.66 6.87
CA LEU A 21 10.27 -8.56 5.92
C LEU A 21 9.29 -9.07 4.84
N ARG A 22 8.05 -9.38 5.21
CA ARG A 22 7.01 -9.77 4.25
C ARG A 22 6.67 -8.63 3.29
N THR A 23 6.55 -7.42 3.83
CA THR A 23 6.28 -6.20 3.06
C THR A 23 7.39 -5.95 2.04
N GLU A 24 8.65 -5.98 2.49
CA GLU A 24 9.83 -5.80 1.62
C GLU A 24 9.86 -6.83 0.49
N ARG A 25 9.64 -8.12 0.80
CA ARG A 25 9.58 -9.18 -0.21
C ARG A 25 8.47 -8.95 -1.22
N LEU A 26 7.29 -8.51 -0.77
CA LEU A 26 6.16 -8.23 -1.66
C LEU A 26 6.47 -7.07 -2.61
N LEU A 27 7.07 -5.98 -2.12
CA LEU A 27 7.45 -4.83 -2.95
C LEU A 27 8.56 -5.18 -3.97
N LEU A 28 9.55 -5.99 -3.58
CA LEU A 28 10.56 -6.48 -4.52
C LEU A 28 9.94 -7.38 -5.59
N ARG A 29 9.02 -8.26 -5.20
CA ARG A 29 8.25 -9.07 -6.16
C ARG A 29 7.40 -8.21 -7.07
N LEU A 30 6.93 -7.04 -6.63
CA LEU A 30 6.23 -6.12 -7.52
C LEU A 30 7.15 -5.44 -8.53
N GLY A 31 8.47 -5.46 -8.32
CA GLY A 31 9.44 -4.78 -9.18
C GLY A 31 9.74 -3.35 -8.73
N ILE A 32 9.39 -2.99 -7.48
CA ILE A 32 9.83 -1.71 -6.92
C ILE A 32 11.34 -1.76 -6.68
N PRO A 33 12.12 -0.81 -7.22
CA PRO A 33 13.57 -0.81 -7.09
C PRO A 33 14.01 -0.49 -5.65
N MET A 34 14.91 -1.31 -5.09
CA MET A 34 15.37 -1.21 -3.69
C MET A 34 16.28 0.01 -3.41
N ASN A 35 16.97 0.50 -4.44
CA ASN A 35 17.95 1.59 -4.31
C ASN A 35 17.32 2.98 -4.05
N LEU A 36 15.99 3.11 -4.15
CA LEU A 36 15.29 4.35 -3.89
C LEU A 36 14.85 4.44 -2.42
N ASN A 37 14.99 5.62 -1.81
CA ASN A 37 14.42 5.90 -0.48
C ASN A 37 12.90 5.65 -0.44
N GLY A 38 12.23 5.81 -1.58
CA GLY A 38 10.81 5.49 -1.74
C GLY A 38 10.47 4.04 -1.39
N PHE A 39 11.37 3.09 -1.61
CA PHE A 39 11.18 1.69 -1.21
C PHE A 39 11.07 1.57 0.33
N LYS A 40 12.02 2.15 1.05
CA LYS A 40 12.03 2.13 2.53
C LYS A 40 10.80 2.82 3.11
N TYR A 41 10.41 3.96 2.54
CA TYR A 41 9.23 4.70 2.99
C TYR A 41 7.94 3.94 2.68
N LEU A 42 7.84 3.31 1.50
CA LEU A 42 6.71 2.44 1.15
C LEU A 42 6.57 1.29 2.14
N CYS A 43 7.66 0.63 2.51
CA CYS A 43 7.65 -0.44 3.51
C CYS A 43 7.00 0.04 4.81
N ARG A 44 7.50 1.14 5.39
CA ARG A 44 6.96 1.69 6.65
C ARG A 44 5.52 2.15 6.52
N CYS A 45 5.16 2.81 5.41
CA CYS A 45 3.77 3.20 5.16
C CYS A 45 2.82 1.99 5.12
N CYS A 46 3.22 0.91 4.44
CA CYS A 46 2.42 -0.31 4.35
C CYS A 46 2.29 -1.00 5.70
N VAL A 47 3.39 -1.12 6.47
CA VAL A 47 3.36 -1.69 7.83
C VAL A 47 2.36 -0.92 8.70
N HIS A 48 2.48 0.41 8.80
CA HIS A 48 1.55 1.23 9.58
C HIS A 48 0.09 1.03 9.14
N THR A 49 -0.16 0.96 7.83
CA THR A 49 -1.50 0.73 7.26
C THR A 49 -2.04 -0.68 7.54
N VAL A 50 -1.17 -1.69 7.67
CA VAL A 50 -1.54 -3.07 8.06
C VAL A 50 -1.87 -3.17 9.55
N LEU A 51 -1.35 -2.26 10.39
CA LEU A 51 -1.71 -2.20 11.80
C LEU A 51 -3.04 -1.48 12.01
N ASP A 52 -3.24 -0.38 11.31
CA ASP A 52 -4.48 0.40 11.36
C ASP A 52 -4.90 0.75 9.93
N PRO A 53 -5.97 0.15 9.38
CA PRO A 53 -6.38 0.44 8.01
C PRO A 53 -7.12 1.78 7.92
N THR A 54 -7.61 2.33 9.04
CA THR A 54 -8.39 3.58 9.06
C THR A 54 -7.53 4.81 8.75
N ILE A 55 -6.22 4.74 9.04
CA ILE A 55 -5.27 5.84 8.78
C ILE A 55 -5.08 6.12 7.29
N LEU A 56 -5.41 5.17 6.41
CA LEU A 56 -5.24 5.32 4.98
C LEU A 56 -6.07 6.47 4.40
N GLN A 57 -7.28 6.71 4.94
CA GLN A 57 -8.13 7.84 4.55
C GLN A 57 -7.47 9.20 4.83
N ARG A 58 -6.48 9.23 5.73
CA ARG A 58 -5.75 10.43 6.14
C ARG A 58 -4.24 10.28 5.95
N ILE A 59 -3.80 9.50 4.96
CA ILE A 59 -2.40 9.13 4.75
C ILE A 59 -1.44 10.33 4.75
N THR A 60 -1.85 11.47 4.19
CA THR A 60 -1.07 12.72 4.13
C THR A 60 -0.96 13.44 5.48
N LYS A 61 -1.87 13.18 6.41
CA LYS A 61 -1.96 13.80 7.74
C LYS A 61 -1.51 12.89 8.88
N THR A 62 -1.34 11.59 8.63
CA THR A 62 -0.94 10.60 9.64
C THR A 62 0.28 9.82 9.21
N VAL A 63 0.14 8.93 8.21
CA VAL A 63 1.20 7.99 7.81
C VAL A 63 2.45 8.71 7.31
N TYR A 64 2.31 9.69 6.41
CA TYR A 64 3.47 10.40 5.89
C TYR A 64 4.20 11.22 6.97
N PRO A 65 3.53 11.95 7.88
CA PRO A 65 4.18 12.53 9.05
C PRO A 65 4.92 11.52 9.94
N ILE A 66 4.33 10.37 10.22
CA ILE A 66 4.98 9.32 11.05
C ILE A 66 6.26 8.84 10.38
N VAL A 67 6.21 8.52 9.09
CA VAL A 67 7.39 8.05 8.34
C VAL A 67 8.40 9.18 8.16
N ALA A 68 7.96 10.42 7.97
CA ALA A 68 8.84 11.56 7.88
C ALA A 68 9.66 11.75 9.17
N ASP A 69 9.02 11.60 10.32
CA ASP A 69 9.66 11.62 11.64
C ASP A 69 10.64 10.45 11.82
N GLU A 70 10.22 9.21 11.50
CA GLU A 70 11.07 8.00 11.60
C GLU A 70 12.38 8.10 10.82
N PHE A 71 12.36 8.76 9.65
CA PHE A 71 13.52 8.90 8.78
C PHE A 71 14.19 10.28 8.85
N ASN A 72 13.72 11.18 9.74
CA ASN A 72 14.19 12.55 9.85
C ASN A 72 14.20 13.31 8.51
N VAL A 73 13.09 13.23 7.78
CA VAL A 73 12.86 13.91 6.49
C VAL A 73 11.56 14.69 6.52
N THR A 74 11.26 15.44 5.44
CA THR A 74 9.97 16.15 5.33
C THR A 74 8.89 15.25 4.75
N VAL A 75 7.63 15.53 5.11
CA VAL A 75 6.43 14.85 4.56
C VAL A 75 6.39 14.92 3.03
N GLY A 76 6.79 16.06 2.45
CA GLY A 76 6.88 16.22 0.99
C GLY A 76 7.91 15.30 0.35
N SER A 77 9.08 15.14 0.98
CA SER A 77 10.11 14.21 0.51
C SER A 77 9.63 12.75 0.54
N VAL A 78 8.83 12.36 1.53
CA VAL A 78 8.22 11.03 1.60
C VAL A 78 7.29 10.80 0.42
N GLU A 79 6.35 11.72 0.15
CA GLU A 79 5.42 11.61 -0.98
C GLU A 79 6.16 11.49 -2.31
N ILE A 80 7.11 12.40 -2.56
CA ILE A 80 7.86 12.47 -3.80
C ILE A 80 8.67 11.20 -4.01
N ALA A 81 9.35 10.71 -2.97
CA ALA A 81 10.15 9.51 -3.05
C ALA A 81 9.29 8.27 -3.34
N ILE A 82 8.13 8.14 -2.68
CA ILE A 82 7.18 7.05 -2.92
C ILE A 82 6.66 7.10 -4.37
N ARG A 83 6.22 8.28 -4.82
CA ARG A 83 5.75 8.47 -6.19
C ARG A 83 6.83 8.09 -7.20
N ARG A 84 8.06 8.59 -7.03
CA ARG A 84 9.19 8.23 -7.91
C ARG A 84 9.48 6.74 -7.94
N ALA A 85 9.31 6.02 -6.82
CA ALA A 85 9.51 4.57 -6.79
C ALA A 85 8.43 3.81 -7.57
N ILE A 86 7.16 4.21 -7.45
CA ILE A 86 6.06 3.65 -8.23
C ILE A 86 6.23 3.99 -9.72
N ASP A 87 6.66 5.21 -10.02
CA ASP A 87 6.91 5.68 -11.39
C ASP A 87 8.01 4.88 -12.07
N ALA A 88 9.13 4.65 -11.36
CA ALA A 88 10.23 3.82 -11.87
C ALA A 88 9.73 2.40 -12.18
N ALA A 89 9.00 1.77 -11.26
CA ALA A 89 8.48 0.42 -11.46
C ALA A 89 7.48 0.33 -12.62
N TRP A 90 6.62 1.35 -12.79
CA TRP A 90 5.64 1.42 -13.88
C TRP A 90 6.28 1.58 -15.26
N ASN A 91 7.40 2.29 -15.34
CA ASN A 91 8.07 2.62 -16.60
C ASN A 91 9.16 1.62 -16.98
N GLU A 92 10.06 1.26 -16.06
CA GLU A 92 11.24 0.42 -16.32
C GLU A 92 10.91 -1.08 -16.36
N GLN A 93 9.97 -1.52 -15.53
CA GLN A 93 9.55 -2.93 -15.43
C GLN A 93 8.06 -3.10 -15.76
N ALA A 94 7.58 -2.31 -16.72
CA ALA A 94 6.18 -2.18 -17.08
C ALA A 94 5.44 -3.52 -17.21
N GLY A 95 6.01 -4.52 -17.89
CA GLY A 95 5.36 -5.82 -18.07
C GLY A 95 5.17 -6.58 -16.75
N ILE A 96 6.24 -6.69 -15.96
CA ILE A 96 6.26 -7.45 -14.70
C ILE A 96 5.44 -6.74 -13.63
N PHE A 97 5.65 -5.42 -13.46
CA PHE A 97 4.93 -4.64 -12.47
C PHE A 97 3.43 -4.64 -12.76
N ARG A 98 3.01 -4.35 -14.01
CA ARG A 98 1.58 -4.30 -14.36
C ARG A 98 0.90 -5.63 -14.15
N GLN A 99 1.49 -6.72 -14.63
CA GLN A 99 0.90 -8.06 -14.45
C GLN A 99 0.73 -8.37 -12.97
N ARG A 100 1.81 -8.30 -12.18
CA ARG A 100 1.79 -8.66 -10.76
C ARG A 100 0.90 -7.74 -9.93
N TYR A 101 0.86 -6.44 -10.24
CA TYR A 101 -0.01 -5.50 -9.56
C TYR A 101 -1.49 -5.72 -9.92
N THR A 102 -1.80 -6.12 -11.16
CA THR A 102 -3.15 -6.49 -11.59
C THR A 102 -3.64 -7.76 -10.91
N ASP A 103 -2.78 -8.76 -10.78
CA ASP A 103 -3.08 -9.99 -10.04
C ASP A 103 -3.39 -9.69 -8.56
N LEU A 104 -2.64 -8.75 -7.95
CA LEU A 104 -2.89 -8.30 -6.58
C LEU A 104 -4.18 -7.50 -6.43
N SER A 105 -4.53 -6.71 -7.44
CA SER A 105 -5.73 -5.85 -7.45
C SER A 105 -6.98 -6.56 -7.97
N LEU A 106 -6.97 -7.90 -8.09
CA LEU A 106 -8.09 -8.71 -8.60
C LEU A 106 -8.58 -8.27 -9.99
N GLY A 107 -7.67 -7.82 -10.87
CA GLY A 107 -8.03 -7.43 -12.24
C GLY A 107 -8.49 -5.98 -12.42
N HIS A 108 -8.49 -5.15 -11.37
CA HIS A 108 -9.08 -3.79 -11.43
C HIS A 108 -8.13 -2.64 -11.81
N CYS A 109 -6.88 -2.88 -12.21
CA CYS A 109 -5.93 -1.79 -12.50
C CYS A 109 -5.36 -1.79 -13.93
N TRP A 110 -5.97 -0.99 -14.81
CA TRP A 110 -5.46 -0.71 -16.15
C TRP A 110 -4.60 0.56 -16.23
N LYS A 111 -4.57 1.31 -15.13
CA LYS A 111 -3.88 2.61 -15.02
C LYS A 111 -2.82 2.59 -13.94
N LYS A 112 -1.86 3.50 -14.05
CA LYS A 112 -0.82 3.73 -13.04
C LYS A 112 -1.48 4.04 -11.69
N PRO A 113 -1.16 3.29 -10.62
CA PRO A 113 -1.79 3.48 -9.33
C PRO A 113 -1.35 4.79 -8.68
N LYS A 114 -2.26 5.43 -7.95
CA LYS A 114 -1.91 6.54 -7.05
C LYS A 114 -1.15 5.98 -5.84
N ASN A 115 -0.31 6.79 -5.18
CA ASN A 115 0.44 6.35 -3.99
C ASN A 115 -0.46 5.69 -2.93
N THR A 116 -1.62 6.30 -2.64
CA THR A 116 -2.57 5.77 -1.65
C THR A 116 -3.21 4.46 -2.11
N GLU A 117 -3.57 4.36 -3.39
CA GLU A 117 -4.17 3.15 -3.99
C GLU A 117 -3.17 1.98 -3.96
N PHE A 118 -1.91 2.26 -4.32
CA PHE A 118 -0.83 1.29 -4.24
C PHE A 118 -0.64 0.76 -2.81
N ILE A 119 -0.51 1.67 -1.83
CA ILE A 119 -0.34 1.30 -0.41
C ILE A 119 -1.56 0.51 0.09
N SER A 120 -2.78 0.86 -0.34
CA SER A 120 -4.01 0.15 0.03
C SER A 120 -4.00 -1.30 -0.42
N VAL A 121 -3.67 -1.54 -1.70
CA VAL A 121 -3.66 -2.88 -2.29
C VAL A 121 -2.59 -3.75 -1.63
N VAL A 122 -1.39 -3.19 -1.42
CA VAL A 122 -0.29 -3.90 -0.75
C VAL A 122 -0.65 -4.23 0.70
N ALA A 123 -1.20 -3.27 1.45
CA ALA A 123 -1.61 -3.49 2.84
C ALA A 123 -2.74 -4.52 2.95
N TRP A 124 -3.73 -4.47 2.05
CA TRP A 124 -4.81 -5.45 1.99
C TRP A 124 -4.26 -6.85 1.72
N ARG A 125 -3.34 -6.99 0.76
CA ARG A 125 -2.72 -8.29 0.46
C ARG A 125 -1.98 -8.86 1.67
N LEU A 126 -1.20 -8.02 2.35
CA LEU A 126 -0.45 -8.43 3.55
C LEU A 126 -1.39 -8.90 4.66
N ARG A 127 -2.55 -8.26 4.83
CA ARG A 127 -3.58 -8.70 5.79
C ARG A 127 -4.19 -10.05 5.43
N TYR A 128 -4.44 -10.29 4.15
CA TYR A 128 -4.97 -11.58 3.68
C TYR A 128 -4.00 -12.73 3.95
N GLU A 129 -2.69 -12.48 3.89
CA GLU A 129 -1.65 -13.47 4.16
C GLU A 129 -1.34 -13.67 5.66
N LEU A 130 -2.01 -12.91 6.55
CA LEU A 130 -1.91 -13.12 8.00
C LEU A 130 -2.95 -14.17 8.46
N PRO A 131 -2.52 -15.29 9.06
CA PRO A 131 -3.44 -16.31 9.56
C PRO A 131 -4.34 -15.73 10.67
N GLY A 132 -5.65 -15.95 10.58
CA GLY A 132 -6.63 -15.59 11.62
C GLY A 132 -7.26 -14.20 11.54
N ARG A 133 -7.14 -13.48 10.42
CA ARG A 133 -7.83 -12.17 10.19
C ARG A 133 -8.81 -12.15 9.01
N THR A 134 -9.16 -13.31 8.44
CA THR A 134 -10.13 -13.41 7.34
C THR A 134 -11.56 -13.30 7.86
N GLU A 135 -11.98 -12.08 8.18
CA GLU A 135 -13.36 -11.69 7.94
C GLU A 135 -13.39 -11.02 6.57
N TYR A 136 -14.10 -11.65 5.64
CA TYR A 136 -14.27 -11.22 4.25
C TYR A 136 -14.99 -9.86 4.10
N GLY A 137 -15.26 -9.15 5.21
CA GLY A 137 -16.10 -7.96 5.30
C GLY A 137 -15.40 -6.61 5.08
N ASP A 138 -14.07 -6.54 5.08
CA ASP A 138 -13.31 -5.29 4.94
C ASP A 138 -12.97 -4.96 3.46
N ILE A 139 -13.81 -5.39 2.52
CA ILE A 139 -13.61 -5.24 1.07
C ILE A 139 -13.44 -3.76 0.72
N LEU A 140 -12.29 -3.41 0.14
CA LEU A 140 -11.87 -2.10 -0.36
C LEU A 140 -13.04 -1.13 -0.68
N PRO A 141 -13.50 -0.29 0.27
CA PRO A 141 -14.77 0.46 0.15
C PRO A 141 -14.76 1.63 -0.85
N GLY A 142 -13.77 1.72 -1.74
CA GLY A 142 -13.59 2.88 -2.61
C GLY A 142 -13.17 2.58 -4.05
N MET A 143 -12.79 1.34 -4.38
CA MET A 143 -12.38 0.99 -5.76
C MET A 143 -13.51 0.39 -6.60
N MET A 144 -14.53 -0.21 -5.99
CA MET A 144 -15.66 -0.79 -6.74
C MET A 144 -16.69 0.23 -7.27
N ALA A 145 -16.65 1.48 -6.81
CA ALA A 145 -17.69 2.46 -7.14
C ALA A 145 -17.43 3.27 -8.43
N ALA A 146 -16.23 3.20 -9.04
CA ALA A 146 -15.81 4.20 -10.02
C ALA A 146 -15.71 3.76 -11.49
N ASP A 147 -15.84 2.47 -11.84
CA ASP A 147 -15.57 2.06 -13.24
C ASP A 147 -16.49 0.97 -13.83
N THR A 148 -17.61 0.63 -13.19
CA THR A 148 -18.58 -0.34 -13.74
C THR A 148 -19.39 0.19 -14.93
N SER A 149 -19.16 1.44 -15.35
CA SER A 149 -19.94 2.09 -16.42
C SER A 149 -19.23 2.21 -17.77
N ARG A 150 -17.96 1.81 -17.90
CA ARG A 150 -17.18 2.09 -19.13
C ARG A 150 -16.77 0.90 -19.99
N SER A 151 -16.84 -0.33 -19.48
CA SER A 151 -16.41 -1.53 -20.24
C SER A 151 -17.53 -2.36 -20.89
N TYR A 152 -18.78 -1.91 -20.92
CA TYR A 152 -19.89 -2.66 -21.56
C TYR A 152 -20.40 -2.09 -22.89
N ARG A 153 -19.59 -1.29 -23.62
CA ARG A 153 -20.03 -0.62 -24.87
C ARG A 153 -19.12 -0.82 -26.09
N GLN A 154 -18.29 -1.86 -26.15
CA GLN A 154 -17.51 -2.16 -27.37
C GLN A 154 -17.61 -3.59 -27.89
N GLU A 155 -18.61 -4.36 -27.47
CA GLU A 155 -18.96 -5.62 -28.13
C GLU A 155 -20.47 -5.68 -28.42
N LEU A 156 -20.92 -4.88 -29.41
CA LEU A 156 -22.05 -5.15 -30.30
C LEU A 156 -21.82 -4.45 -31.63
#